data_AF-A0A6M8U7W9-F1
#
_entry.id   AF-A0A6M8U7W9-F1
#
_cell.length_a   1.000
_cell.length_b   1.000
_cell.length_c   1.000
_cell.angle_alpha   90.00
_cell.angle_beta   90.00
_cell.angle_gamma   90.00
#
_symmetry.space_group_name_H-M   'P 1'
#
loop_
_entity.id
_entity.type
_entity.pdbx_description
1 polymer ?
#
loop_
_entity_poly.entity_id
_entity_poly.type
_entity_poly.pdbx_seq_one_letter_code
_entity_poly.pdbx_strand_id
1 'polypeptide(L)'
;MPTSKMINVLERLRQMREREVNELTGQLARQRQLCQRYHNNITALNNLCHQGLPEQEGAVQLMNQSRYKTNIQRVIAWQEQEQALADLKAQRLRQDLTQQACREKTVDVVLQQQREALARARAGREQKATDGLALQSWLRNQPKNR
;
A
#
# COMPACT_ATOMS: atom_id res chain seq x y z
N MET A 1 13.81 20.08 -22.72
CA MET A 1 13.74 18.78 -23.40
C MET A 1 13.96 17.69 -22.36
N PRO A 2 13.07 16.69 -22.21
CA PRO A 2 13.29 15.58 -21.29
C PRO A 2 14.62 14.91 -21.61
N THR A 3 15.49 14.79 -20.61
CA THR A 3 16.78 14.12 -20.76
C THR A 3 16.63 12.67 -20.32
N SER A 4 17.38 11.75 -20.95
CA SER A 4 17.41 10.34 -20.53
C SER A 4 17.78 10.19 -19.05
N LYS A 5 18.60 11.11 -18.51
CA LYS A 5 18.93 11.18 -17.07
C LYS A 5 17.70 11.42 -16.18
N MET A 6 16.80 12.33 -16.57
CA MET A 6 15.58 12.62 -15.80
C MET A 6 14.63 11.43 -15.74
N ILE A 7 14.48 10.70 -16.85
CA ILE A 7 13.66 9.48 -16.91
C ILE A 7 14.21 8.41 -15.96
N ASN A 8 15.54 8.19 -15.96
CA ASN A 8 16.17 7.23 -15.05
C ASN A 8 15.98 7.60 -13.57
N VAL A 9 16.02 8.89 -13.23
CA VAL A 9 15.74 9.37 -11.86
C VAL A 9 14.29 9.10 -11.46
N LEU A 10 13.34 9.37 -12.36
CA LEU A 10 11.92 9.09 -12.13
C LEU A 10 11.62 7.59 -12.01
N GLU A 11 12.30 6.75 -12.78
CA GLU A 11 12.21 5.29 -12.66
C GLU A 11 12.73 4.79 -11.31
N ARG A 12 13.85 5.33 -10.84
CA ARG A 12 14.38 4.99 -9.51
C ARG A 12 13.45 5.45 -8.40
N LEU A 13 12.88 6.65 -8.53
CA LEU A 13 11.89 7.17 -7.58
C LEU A 13 10.63 6.30 -7.56
N ARG A 14 10.13 5.88 -8.72
CA ARG A 14 9.00 4.95 -8.84
C ARG A 14 9.27 3.65 -8.08
N GLN A 15 10.42 3.02 -8.33
CA GLN A 15 10.80 1.78 -7.63
C GLN A 15 10.88 1.95 -6.11
N MET A 16 11.38 3.08 -5.63
CA MET A 16 11.40 3.37 -4.19
C MET A 16 9.98 3.48 -3.62
N ARG A 17 9.08 4.18 -4.31
CA ARG A 17 7.68 4.33 -3.89
C ARG A 17 6.91 3.02 -3.91
N GLU A 18 7.09 2.20 -4.94
CA GLU A 18 6.50 0.87 -5.04
C GLU A 18 6.91 -0.02 -3.84
N ARG A 19 8.18 0.04 -3.44
CA ARG A 19 8.67 -0.67 -2.24
C ARG A 19 8.02 -0.16 -0.95
N GLU A 20 7.89 1.16 -0.78
CA GLU A 20 7.21 1.76 0.37
C GLU A 20 5.75 1.30 0.46
N VAL A 21 5.03 1.27 -0.66
CA VAL A 21 3.63 0.79 -0.74
C VAL A 21 3.53 -0.68 -0.38
N ASN A 22 4.43 -1.52 -0.91
CA ASN A 22 4.48 -2.94 -0.61
C ASN A 22 4.77 -3.20 0.88
N GLU A 23 5.70 -2.44 1.46
CA GLU A 23 6.03 -2.54 2.88
C GLU A 23 4.83 -2.17 3.77
N LEU A 24 4.20 -1.03 3.51
CA LEU A 24 3.02 -0.58 4.25
C LEU A 24 1.84 -1.56 4.10
N THR A 25 1.68 -2.16 2.92
CA THR A 25 0.68 -3.21 2.69
C THR A 25 0.94 -4.43 3.57
N GLY A 26 2.20 -4.88 3.64
CA GLY A 26 2.59 -5.97 4.54
C GLY A 26 2.41 -5.63 6.01
N GLN A 27 2.74 -4.40 6.43
CA GLN A 27 2.50 -3.93 7.80
C GLN A 27 1.00 -3.91 8.14
N LEU A 28 0.15 -3.40 7.23
CA LEU A 28 -1.30 -3.37 7.42
C LEU A 28 -1.90 -4.78 7.50
N ALA A 29 -1.42 -5.72 6.69
CA ALA A 29 -1.87 -7.12 6.74
C ALA A 29 -1.57 -7.76 8.11
N ARG A 30 -0.34 -7.60 8.61
CA ARG A 30 0.05 -8.06 9.96
C ARG A 30 -0.81 -7.43 11.05
N GLN A 31 -1.07 -6.12 10.94
CA GLN A 31 -1.89 -5.40 11.92
C GLN A 31 -3.34 -5.89 11.92
N ARG A 32 -3.95 -6.13 10.75
CA ARG A 32 -5.30 -6.70 10.65
C ARG A 32 -5.38 -8.10 11.25
N GLN A 33 -4.37 -8.93 11.02
CA GLN A 33 -4.30 -10.25 11.64
C GLN A 33 -4.24 -10.14 13.17
N LEU A 34 -3.51 -9.17 13.72
CA LEU A 34 -3.48 -8.90 15.15
C LEU A 34 -4.86 -8.48 15.69
N CYS A 35 -5.55 -7.56 15.02
CA CYS A 35 -6.92 -7.18 15.40
C CYS A 35 -7.87 -8.38 15.42
N GLN A 36 -7.79 -9.24 14.39
CA GLN A 36 -8.59 -10.47 14.33
C GLN A 36 -8.27 -11.42 15.49
N ARG A 37 -7.00 -11.54 15.90
CA ARG A 37 -6.62 -12.37 17.04
C ARG A 37 -7.21 -11.85 18.34
N TYR A 38 -7.21 -10.54 18.58
CA TYR A 38 -7.86 -9.98 19.77
C TYR A 38 -9.36 -10.26 19.76
N HIS A 39 -10.04 -10.03 18.62
CA HIS A 39 -11.47 -10.32 18.48
C HIS A 39 -11.79 -11.80 18.78
N ASN A 40 -11.01 -12.72 18.23
CA ASN A 40 -11.18 -14.15 18.47
C ASN A 40 -10.95 -14.52 19.95
N ASN A 41 -9.91 -13.95 20.57
CA ASN A 41 -9.60 -14.22 21.97
C ASN A 41 -10.68 -13.66 22.92
N ILE A 42 -11.16 -12.44 22.68
CA ILE A 42 -12.27 -11.84 23.45
C ILE A 42 -13.51 -12.73 23.33
N THR A 43 -13.84 -13.19 22.13
CA THR A 43 -14.97 -14.10 21.90
C THR A 43 -14.79 -15.41 22.69
N ALA A 44 -13.61 -16.01 22.65
CA ALA A 44 -13.31 -17.23 23.40
C ALA A 44 -13.39 -17.03 24.92
N LEU A 45 -12.87 -15.90 25.44
CA LEU A 45 -12.91 -15.57 26.86
C LEU A 45 -14.34 -15.29 27.35
N ASN A 46 -15.17 -14.62 26.53
CA ASN A 46 -16.59 -14.43 26.82
C ASN A 46 -17.32 -15.78 26.87
N ASN A 47 -17.09 -16.66 25.89
CA ASN A 47 -17.65 -18.00 25.90
C ASN A 47 -17.24 -18.78 27.16
N LEU A 48 -15.97 -18.72 27.55
CA LEU A 48 -15.45 -19.36 28.76
C LEU A 48 -16.06 -18.78 30.05
N CYS A 49 -16.40 -17.49 30.08
CA CYS A 49 -17.07 -16.86 31.22
C CYS A 49 -18.56 -17.29 31.33
N HIS A 50 -19.21 -17.55 30.19
CA HIS A 50 -20.65 -17.84 30.11
C HIS A 50 -20.99 -19.34 30.06
N GLN A 51 -20.12 -20.18 29.50
CA GLN A 51 -20.30 -21.64 29.48
C GLN A 51 -19.95 -22.21 30.86
N GLY A 52 -21.03 -22.38 31.62
CA GLY A 52 -21.16 -22.86 32.99
C GLY A 52 -20.03 -23.74 33.55
N LEU A 53 -19.50 -23.28 34.67
CA LEU A 53 -19.07 -24.21 35.72
C LEU A 53 -20.33 -24.90 36.27
N PRO A 54 -20.31 -26.22 36.51
CA PRO A 54 -21.45 -26.96 37.07
C PRO A 54 -21.89 -26.35 38.42
N GLU A 55 -23.17 -26.51 38.79
CA GLU A 55 -23.68 -26.10 40.11
C GLU A 55 -22.71 -26.56 41.20
N GLN A 56 -22.13 -25.59 41.90
CA GLN A 56 -21.11 -25.82 42.91
C GLN A 56 -21.77 -25.85 44.28
N GLU A 57 -21.50 -26.89 45.05
CA GLU A 57 -21.95 -27.01 46.44
C GLU A 57 -20.81 -26.61 47.38
N GLY A 58 -20.97 -25.49 48.09
CA GLY A 58 -20.06 -25.07 49.15
C GLY A 58 -19.38 -23.71 48.94
N ALA A 59 -19.16 -22.99 50.05
CA ALA A 59 -18.68 -21.60 50.05
C ALA A 59 -17.31 -21.42 49.35
N VAL A 60 -16.40 -22.39 49.47
CA VAL A 60 -15.07 -22.32 48.86
C VAL A 60 -15.14 -22.39 47.34
N GLN A 61 -15.98 -23.28 46.80
CA GLN A 61 -16.16 -23.41 45.35
C GLN A 61 -16.81 -22.16 44.75
N LEU A 62 -17.82 -21.59 45.42
CA LEU A 62 -18.43 -20.31 45.02
C LEU A 62 -17.41 -19.16 45.02
N MET A 63 -16.55 -19.09 46.03
CA MET A 63 -15.48 -18.08 46.09
C MET A 63 -14.46 -18.25 44.96
N ASN A 64 -14.09 -19.49 44.63
CA ASN A 64 -13.19 -19.79 43.51
C ASN A 64 -13.81 -19.41 42.16
N GLN A 65 -15.07 -19.74 41.93
CA GLN A 65 -15.80 -19.36 40.72
C GLN A 65 -15.91 -17.83 40.57
N SER A 66 -16.22 -17.13 41.65
CA SER A 66 -16.28 -15.67 41.66
C SER A 66 -14.93 -15.05 41.26
N ARG A 67 -13.84 -15.49 41.92
CA ARG A 67 -12.47 -15.02 41.61
C ARG A 67 -12.07 -15.33 40.16
N TYR A 68 -12.40 -16.52 39.67
CA TYR A 68 -12.15 -16.95 38.29
C TYR A 68 -12.85 -16.02 37.29
N LYS A 69 -14.16 -15.78 37.46
CA LYS A 69 -14.94 -14.87 36.61
C LYS A 69 -14.36 -13.45 36.62
N THR A 70 -14.06 -12.91 37.80
CA THR A 70 -13.45 -11.58 37.93
C THR A 70 -12.11 -11.50 37.20
N ASN A 71 -11.28 -12.55 37.27
CA ASN A 71 -10.00 -12.57 36.56
C ASN A 71 -10.19 -12.60 35.04
N ILE A 72 -11.11 -13.42 34.53
CA ILE A 72 -11.42 -13.46 33.08
C ILE A 72 -11.95 -12.12 32.60
N GLN A 73 -12.87 -11.49 33.34
CA GLN A 73 -13.38 -10.16 33.01
C GLN A 73 -12.28 -9.11 32.93
N ARG A 74 -11.28 -9.15 33.83
CA ARG A 74 -10.10 -8.28 33.75
C ARG A 74 -9.29 -8.53 32.49
N VAL A 75 -9.08 -9.79 32.11
CA VAL A 75 -8.35 -10.14 30.88
C VAL A 75 -9.13 -9.69 29.64
N ILE A 76 -10.45 -9.83 29.62
CA ILE A 76 -11.31 -9.33 28.53
C ILE A 76 -11.15 -7.81 28.40
N ALA A 77 -11.33 -7.06 29.49
CA ALA A 77 -11.21 -5.61 29.48
C ALA A 77 -9.82 -5.15 28.97
N TRP A 78 -8.75 -5.86 29.37
CA TRP A 78 -7.42 -5.60 28.84
C TRP A 78 -7.32 -5.89 27.33
N GLN A 79 -7.87 -7.01 26.85
CA GLN A 79 -7.84 -7.32 25.42
C GLN A 79 -8.67 -6.35 24.58
N GLU A 80 -9.79 -5.85 25.10
CA GLU A 80 -10.59 -4.81 24.43
C GLU A 80 -9.79 -3.51 24.28
N GLN A 81 -9.05 -3.12 25.33
CA GLN A 81 -8.16 -1.97 25.27
C GLN A 81 -7.04 -2.17 24.22
N GLU A 82 -6.39 -3.33 24.22
CA GLU A 82 -5.36 -3.65 23.24
C GLU A 82 -5.90 -3.72 21.81
N GLN A 83 -7.12 -4.25 21.63
CA GLN A 83 -7.80 -4.25 20.34
C GLN A 83 -8.03 -2.83 19.83
N ALA A 84 -8.51 -1.93 20.70
CA ALA A 84 -8.74 -0.53 20.33
C ALA A 84 -7.43 0.16 19.88
N LEU A 85 -6.32 -0.09 20.60
CA LEU A 85 -4.99 0.41 20.19
C LEU A 85 -4.54 -0.19 18.86
N ALA A 86 -4.77 -1.48 18.65
CA ALA A 86 -4.45 -2.17 17.41
C ALA A 86 -5.26 -1.64 16.21
N ASP A 87 -6.52 -1.32 16.42
CA ASP A 87 -7.42 -0.74 15.41
C ASP A 87 -6.99 0.68 15.03
N LEU A 88 -6.64 1.52 16.01
CA LEU A 88 -6.08 2.85 15.74
C LEU A 88 -4.80 2.77 14.90
N LYS A 89 -3.92 1.82 15.19
CA LYS A 89 -2.71 1.59 14.40
C LYS A 89 -3.04 1.11 12.98
N ALA A 90 -4.03 0.24 12.82
CA ALA A 90 -4.49 -0.20 11.50
C ALA A 90 -5.07 0.96 10.67
N GLN A 91 -5.82 1.86 11.30
CA GLN A 91 -6.37 3.06 10.66
C GLN A 91 -5.25 3.99 10.18
N ARG A 92 -4.24 4.23 11.01
CA ARG A 92 -3.07 5.03 10.64
C ARG A 92 -2.30 4.41 9.46
N LEU A 93 -2.00 3.12 9.53
CA LEU A 93 -1.34 2.40 8.43
C LEU A 93 -2.14 2.46 7.13
N ARG A 94 -3.48 2.41 7.20
CA ARG A 94 -4.35 2.57 6.02
C ARG A 94 -4.25 3.97 5.42
N GLN A 95 -4.26 5.02 6.25
CA GLN A 95 -4.09 6.40 5.78
C GLN A 95 -2.72 6.61 5.12
N ASP A 96 -1.66 6.14 5.77
CA ASP A 96 -0.30 6.21 5.24
C ASP A 96 -0.18 5.46 3.91
N LEU A 97 -0.76 4.27 3.81
CA LEU A 97 -0.79 3.48 2.57
C LEU A 97 -1.51 4.23 1.44
N THR A 98 -2.67 4.83 1.71
CA THR A 98 -3.41 5.62 0.72
C THR A 98 -2.57 6.81 0.24
N GLN A 99 -1.93 7.53 1.16
CA GLN A 99 -1.08 8.66 0.80
C GLN A 99 0.10 8.22 -0.08
N GLN A 100 0.76 7.11 0.25
CA GLN A 100 1.90 6.61 -0.53
C GLN A 100 1.47 6.07 -1.89
N ALA A 101 0.33 5.38 -1.99
CA ALA A 101 -0.23 4.93 -3.26
C ALA A 101 -0.55 6.12 -4.19
N CYS A 102 -1.09 7.22 -3.65
CA CYS A 102 -1.29 8.45 -4.43
C CYS A 102 0.02 9.05 -4.94
N ARG A 103 1.07 9.06 -4.11
CA ARG A 103 2.40 9.55 -4.48
C ARG A 103 3.05 8.68 -5.55
N GLU A 104 3.00 7.36 -5.40
CA GLU A 104 3.45 6.38 -6.40
C GLU A 104 2.76 6.66 -7.74
N LYS A 105 1.43 6.80 -7.74
CA LYS A 105 0.65 7.03 -8.96
C LYS A 105 1.02 8.34 -9.65
N THR A 106 1.32 9.38 -8.86
CA THR A 106 1.76 10.67 -9.40
C THR A 106 3.09 10.52 -10.13
N VAL A 107 4.05 9.78 -9.56
CA VAL A 107 5.34 9.52 -10.20
C VAL A 107 5.16 8.71 -11.48
N ASP A 108 4.28 7.71 -11.49
CA ASP A 108 3.95 6.94 -12.70
C ASP A 108 3.44 7.81 -13.83
N VAL A 109 2.49 8.71 -13.53
CA VAL A 109 1.90 9.62 -14.53
C VAL A 109 2.97 10.55 -15.09
N VAL A 110 3.80 11.15 -14.23
CA VAL A 110 4.89 12.04 -14.66
C VAL A 110 5.92 11.28 -15.50
N LEU A 111 6.28 10.05 -15.11
CA LEU A 111 7.22 9.22 -15.88
C LEU A 111 6.67 8.92 -17.28
N GLN A 112 5.40 8.58 -17.41
CA GLN A 112 4.76 8.35 -18.71
C GLN A 112 4.78 9.61 -19.58
N GLN A 113 4.39 10.75 -19.03
CA GLN A 113 4.42 12.03 -19.76
C GLN A 113 5.82 12.37 -20.28
N GLN A 114 6.86 12.13 -19.48
CA GLN A 114 8.25 12.38 -19.90
C GLN A 114 8.71 11.42 -21.00
N ARG A 115 8.31 10.15 -20.94
CA ARG A 115 8.60 9.16 -21.98
C ARG A 115 7.93 9.54 -23.30
N GLU A 116 6.67 9.93 -23.27
CA GLU A 116 5.94 10.41 -24.45
C GLU A 116 6.56 11.67 -25.04
N ALA A 117 6.92 12.65 -24.20
CA ALA A 117 7.57 13.87 -24.64
C ALA A 117 8.91 13.60 -25.33
N LEU A 118 9.69 12.64 -24.80
CA LEU A 118 10.94 12.21 -25.43
C LEU A 118 10.69 11.50 -26.76
N ALA A 119 9.68 10.62 -26.83
CA ALA A 119 9.32 9.93 -28.06
C ALA A 119 8.88 10.90 -29.16
N ARG A 120 8.02 11.88 -28.84
CA ARG A 120 7.61 12.94 -29.76
C ARG A 120 8.80 13.76 -30.27
N ALA A 121 9.73 14.10 -29.39
CA ALA A 121 10.93 14.85 -29.76
C ALA A 121 11.86 14.04 -30.69
N ARG A 122 11.95 12.71 -30.52
CA ARG A 122 12.72 11.82 -31.41
C ARG A 122 12.05 11.69 -32.77
N ALA A 123 10.75 11.41 -32.80
CA ALA A 123 9.98 11.33 -34.04
C ALA A 123 10.09 12.61 -34.88
N GLY A 124 9.99 13.78 -34.25
CA GLY A 124 10.14 15.07 -34.94
C GLY A 124 11.56 15.30 -35.50
N ARG A 125 12.60 14.72 -34.92
CA ARG A 125 13.97 14.79 -35.47
C ARG A 125 14.16 13.82 -36.63
N GLU A 126 13.64 12.60 -36.51
CA GLU A 126 13.68 11.59 -37.56
C GLU A 126 12.91 12.05 -38.81
N GLN A 127 11.73 12.65 -38.62
CA GLN A 127 10.95 13.24 -39.70
C GLN A 127 11.73 14.35 -40.41
N LYS A 128 12.30 15.32 -39.68
CA LYS A 128 13.13 16.38 -40.27
C LYS A 128 14.33 15.84 -41.05
N ALA A 129 14.97 14.79 -40.55
CA ALA A 129 16.08 14.16 -41.24
C ALA A 129 15.62 13.50 -42.55
N THR A 130 14.48 12.80 -42.51
CA THR A 130 13.88 12.13 -43.67
C THR A 130 13.43 13.14 -44.72
N ASP A 131 12.75 14.21 -44.31
CA ASP A 131 12.31 15.30 -45.18
C ASP A 131 13.51 15.99 -45.84
N GLY A 132 14.61 16.18 -45.10
CA GLY A 132 15.86 16.72 -45.62
C GLY A 132 16.47 15.83 -46.72
N LEU A 133 16.51 14.51 -46.51
CA LEU A 133 16.99 13.56 -47.51
C LEU A 133 16.08 13.51 -48.75
N ALA A 134 14.75 13.55 -48.55
CA ALA A 134 13.77 13.57 -49.63
C ALA A 134 13.93 14.84 -50.50
N LEU A 135 14.09 16.00 -49.86
CA LEU A 135 14.33 17.27 -50.57
C LEU A 135 15.64 17.23 -51.37
N GLN A 136 16.73 16.70 -50.81
CA GLN A 136 17.99 16.56 -51.53
C GLN A 136 17.87 15.62 -52.74
N SER A 137 17.19 14.49 -52.58
CA SER A 137 16.93 13.55 -53.68
C SER A 137 16.12 14.21 -54.79
N TRP A 138 15.07 14.97 -54.43
CA TRP A 138 14.27 15.72 -55.39
C TRP A 138 15.09 16.78 -56.15
N LEU A 139 15.89 17.59 -55.44
CA LEU A 139 16.76 18.60 -56.05
C LEU A 139 17.77 17.98 -57.02
N ARG A 140 18.31 16.80 -56.68
CA ARG A 140 19.28 16.08 -57.54
C ARG A 140 18.63 15.52 -58.81
N ASN A 141 17.36 15.14 -58.73
CA ASN A 141 16.60 14.54 -59.82
C ASN A 141 15.78 15.57 -60.61
N GLN A 142 15.86 16.86 -60.28
CA GLN A 142 15.23 17.89 -61.10
C GLN A 142 15.89 17.94 -62.49
N PRO A 143 15.11 17.85 -63.58
CA PRO A 143 15.66 18.00 -64.91
C PRO A 143 16.23 19.41 -65.05
N LYS A 144 17.51 19.51 -65.41
CA LYS A 144 18.07 20.77 -65.90
C LYS A 144 17.35 21.10 -67.20
N ASN A 145 16.38 22.00 -67.16
CA ASN A 145 15.84 22.61 -68.36
C ASN A 145 17.01 23.23 -69.15
N ARG A 146 17.30 22.65 -70.31
CA ARG A 146 18.05 23.27 -71.40
C ARG A 146 17.06 23.96 -72.32
#